data_AF-A0A452VJM9-F1
#
_entry.id   AF-A0A452VJM9-F1
#
_cell.length_a   1.000
_cell.length_b   1.000
_cell.length_c   1.000
_cell.angle_alpha   90.00
_cell.angle_beta   90.00
_cell.angle_gamma   90.00
#
_symmetry.space_group_name_H-M   'P 1'
#
loop_
_entity.id
_entity.type
_entity.pdbx_description
1 polymer ?
#
loop_
_entity_poly.entity_id
_entity_poly.type
_entity_poly.pdbx_seq_one_letter_code
_entity_poly.pdbx_strand_id
1 'polypeptide(L)'
;MENKPLGLQIFIGTADERILKPHAFYQVHRITGKTVTTTSYEKIVGNTKVLEIPLEPKNNMRATIDCAGILKLRNADIELRKGETDIGRKNTRVRLVFRVHIPESSGRIVSLQTASNPIECSQRSAHELPMVERQDIDSCLVYGGQQMILTGQNFTAESKVVFTEKTTGQGAFGALALSAGVVQKHHLFSSKHHCLGGSVLLGGAF
;
A
#
# COMPACT_ATOMS: atom_id res chain seq x y z
N MET A 1 35.32 10.95 -18.79
CA MET A 1 34.21 11.81 -18.31
C MET A 1 34.14 11.63 -16.81
N GLU A 2 34.40 12.69 -16.05
CA GLU A 2 34.27 12.64 -14.60
C GLU A 2 32.78 12.58 -14.27
N ASN A 3 32.31 11.49 -13.64
CA ASN A 3 30.91 11.39 -13.22
C ASN A 3 30.70 12.42 -12.12
N LYS A 4 30.07 13.55 -12.44
CA LYS A 4 29.71 14.57 -11.45
C LYS A 4 28.44 14.14 -10.71
N PRO A 5 28.27 14.53 -9.43
CA PRO A 5 27.02 14.31 -8.73
C PRO A 5 25.82 14.94 -9.48
N LEU A 6 24.67 14.27 -9.43
CA LEU A 6 23.42 14.73 -10.05
C LEU A 6 22.36 14.98 -8.98
N GLY A 7 21.38 15.84 -9.27
CA GLY A 7 20.20 16.01 -8.43
C GLY A 7 19.08 15.07 -8.87
N LEU A 8 18.66 14.15 -7.99
CA LEU A 8 17.43 13.39 -8.14
C LEU A 8 16.26 14.20 -7.61
N GLN A 9 15.40 14.66 -8.52
CA GLN A 9 14.17 15.36 -8.21
C GLN A 9 13.04 14.37 -7.95
N ILE A 10 12.26 14.63 -6.91
CA ILE A 10 11.12 13.84 -6.47
C ILE A 10 9.93 14.77 -6.28
N PHE A 11 8.81 14.44 -6.92
CA PHE A 11 7.53 15.13 -6.71
C PHE A 11 6.36 14.15 -6.77
N ILE A 12 5.18 14.60 -6.32
CA ILE A 12 3.98 13.78 -6.33
C ILE A 12 3.21 14.01 -7.63
N GLY A 13 3.04 12.94 -8.40
CA GLY A 13 2.32 12.93 -9.65
C GLY A 13 0.95 12.26 -9.54
N THR A 14 0.13 12.45 -10.58
CA THR A 14 -1.12 11.72 -10.80
C THR A 14 -0.85 10.23 -11.02
N ALA A 15 -1.77 9.37 -10.56
CA ALA A 15 -1.72 7.95 -10.84
C ALA A 15 -2.30 7.54 -12.21
N ASP A 16 -2.89 8.49 -12.96
CA ASP A 16 -3.40 8.29 -14.32
C ASP A 16 -2.29 7.78 -15.25
N GLU A 17 -2.58 6.70 -15.96
CA GLU A 17 -1.63 6.04 -16.86
C GLU A 17 -1.39 6.83 -18.16
N ARG A 18 -2.33 7.70 -18.55
CA ARG A 18 -2.24 8.41 -19.84
C ARG A 18 -1.36 9.65 -19.76
N ILE A 19 -1.49 10.43 -18.69
CA ILE A 19 -0.79 11.70 -18.53
C ILE A 19 -0.26 11.84 -17.10
N LEU A 20 1.07 11.77 -16.98
CA LEU A 20 1.77 12.02 -15.72
C LEU A 20 1.94 13.53 -15.52
N LYS A 21 1.20 14.11 -14.58
CA LYS A 21 1.30 15.52 -14.19
C LYS A 21 1.43 15.65 -12.67
N PRO A 22 1.98 16.76 -12.15
CA PRO A 22 1.96 17.03 -10.71
C PRO A 22 0.55 16.93 -10.13
N HIS A 23 0.40 16.30 -8.97
CA HIS A 23 -0.91 16.16 -8.33
C HIS A 23 -1.33 17.50 -7.70
N ALA A 24 -2.59 17.89 -7.89
CA ALA A 24 -3.10 19.17 -7.37
C ALA A 24 -3.28 19.16 -5.85
N PHE A 25 -3.81 18.05 -5.33
CA PHE A 25 -4.17 17.89 -3.91
C PHE A 25 -3.09 17.26 -3.03
N TYR A 26 -1.97 16.81 -3.59
CA TYR A 26 -0.90 16.16 -2.85
C TYR A 26 0.45 16.75 -3.27
N GLN A 27 1.34 16.96 -2.29
CA GLN A 27 2.70 17.45 -2.51
C GLN A 27 3.71 16.56 -1.80
N VAL A 28 4.95 16.59 -2.28
CA VAL A 28 6.05 15.96 -1.56
C VAL A 28 6.30 16.76 -0.30
N HIS A 29 6.62 16.09 0.79
CA HIS A 29 6.98 16.71 2.05
C HIS A 29 8.36 16.23 2.46
N ARG A 30 9.26 17.17 2.72
CA ARG A 30 10.59 16.84 3.23
C ARG A 30 10.47 16.35 4.67
N ILE A 31 10.86 15.11 4.92
CA ILE A 31 10.96 14.53 6.26
C ILE A 31 12.36 14.78 6.79
N THR A 32 12.44 15.19 8.05
CA THR A 32 13.70 15.37 8.80
C THR A 32 13.59 14.66 10.14
N GLY A 33 14.67 14.06 10.62
CA GLY A 33 14.68 13.39 11.92
C GLY A 33 15.91 12.52 12.13
N LYS A 34 16.07 11.97 13.32
CA LYS A 34 17.24 11.14 13.69
C LYS A 34 17.35 9.85 12.86
N THR A 35 16.23 9.35 12.35
CA THR A 35 16.16 8.13 11.52
C THR A 35 16.30 8.42 10.03
N VAL A 36 16.34 9.70 9.62
CA VAL A 36 16.50 10.11 8.22
C VAL A 36 17.98 10.32 7.96
N THR A 37 18.54 9.49 7.09
CA THR A 37 19.96 9.49 6.75
C THR A 37 20.23 10.24 5.45
N THR A 38 19.24 10.34 4.57
CA THR A 38 19.42 10.95 3.26
C THR A 38 19.31 12.46 3.34
N THR A 39 20.38 13.15 2.96
CA THR A 39 20.37 14.60 2.81
C THR A 39 19.42 14.99 1.68
N SER A 40 18.55 15.95 1.94
CA SER A 40 17.56 16.42 0.99
C SER A 40 17.26 17.89 1.18
N TYR A 41 16.83 18.54 0.10
CA TYR A 41 16.42 19.93 0.07
C TYR A 41 15.13 20.07 -0.71
N GLU A 42 14.31 21.00 -0.26
CA GLU A 42 13.02 21.29 -0.88
C GLU A 42 13.15 22.56 -1.71
N LYS A 43 12.57 22.53 -2.92
CA LYS A 43 12.46 23.69 -3.79
C LYS A 43 11.11 23.73 -4.47
N ILE A 44 10.77 24.89 -5.00
CA ILE A 44 9.56 25.06 -5.82
C ILE A 44 10.01 25.22 -7.27
N VAL A 45 9.46 24.38 -8.16
CA VAL A 45 9.67 24.48 -9.61
C VAL A 45 8.32 24.76 -10.26
N GLY A 46 8.16 25.96 -10.82
CA GLY A 46 6.84 26.47 -11.21
C GLY A 46 5.94 26.56 -9.98
N ASN A 47 4.87 25.76 -9.96
CA ASN A 47 3.93 25.65 -8.83
C ASN A 47 3.95 24.27 -8.15
N THR A 48 5.01 23.48 -8.37
CA THR A 48 5.16 22.14 -7.81
C THR A 48 6.30 22.13 -6.81
N LYS A 49 6.01 21.63 -5.60
CA LYS A 49 7.04 21.35 -4.60
C LYS A 49 7.83 20.12 -5.04
N VAL A 50 9.15 20.25 -5.10
CA VAL A 50 10.11 19.23 -5.52
C VAL A 50 11.10 19.02 -4.40
N LEU A 51 11.28 17.77 -3.99
CA LEU A 51 12.36 17.35 -3.11
C LEU A 51 13.53 16.93 -3.99
N GLU A 52 14.73 17.39 -3.69
CA GLU A 52 15.93 16.98 -4.43
C GLU A 52 16.96 16.34 -3.49
N ILE A 53 17.55 15.26 -3.97
CA ILE A 53 18.50 14.40 -3.26
C ILE A 53 19.76 14.26 -4.14
N PRO A 54 20.98 14.36 -3.58
CA PRO A 54 22.18 14.12 -4.34
C PRO A 54 22.33 12.64 -4.73
N LEU A 55 22.57 12.38 -6.01
CA LEU A 55 23.07 11.12 -6.53
C LEU A 55 24.57 11.23 -6.70
N GLU A 56 25.30 10.41 -5.96
CA GLU A 56 26.76 10.42 -5.98
C GLU A 56 27.32 9.21 -6.76
N PRO A 57 28.36 9.41 -7.59
CA PRO A 57 29.03 8.32 -8.30
C PRO A 57 29.63 7.27 -7.36
N LYS A 58 30.14 7.70 -6.20
CA LYS A 58 30.70 6.81 -5.17
C LYS A 58 29.68 5.79 -4.64
N ASN A 59 28.39 6.09 -4.79
CA ASN A 59 27.26 5.24 -4.40
C ASN A 59 26.60 4.60 -5.63
N ASN A 60 27.30 4.46 -6.75
CA ASN A 60 26.78 3.93 -8.02
C ASN A 60 25.52 4.65 -8.51
N MET A 61 25.44 5.99 -8.32
CA MET A 61 24.26 6.80 -8.65
C MET A 61 22.96 6.26 -8.04
N ARG A 62 23.05 5.64 -6.86
CA ARG A 62 21.93 5.11 -6.08
C ARG A 62 21.69 5.98 -4.84
N ALA A 63 20.42 6.21 -4.52
CA ALA A 63 19.99 6.81 -3.27
C ALA A 63 18.89 5.96 -2.62
N THR A 64 18.88 5.95 -1.30
CA THR A 64 17.74 5.49 -0.49
C THR A 64 16.82 6.69 -0.28
N ILE A 65 15.51 6.48 -0.34
CA ILE A 65 14.53 7.55 -0.17
C ILE A 65 13.81 7.34 1.17
N ASP A 66 14.40 7.87 2.24
CA ASP A 66 13.86 7.88 3.61
C ASP A 66 13.38 9.28 4.04
N CYS A 67 13.52 10.28 3.17
CA CYS A 67 13.27 11.69 3.45
C CYS A 67 12.04 12.27 2.72
N ALA A 68 11.25 11.45 2.03
CA ALA A 68 10.09 11.88 1.24
C ALA A 68 8.77 11.39 1.85
N GLY A 69 7.94 12.33 2.28
CA GLY A 69 6.55 12.12 2.69
C GLY A 69 5.55 12.60 1.65
N ILE A 70 4.29 12.22 1.82
CA ILE A 70 3.16 12.66 0.99
C ILE A 70 2.26 13.55 1.85
N LEU A 71 2.12 14.82 1.48
CA LEU A 71 1.28 15.78 2.19
C LEU A 71 -0.01 16.01 1.42
N LYS A 72 -1.16 15.72 2.05
CA LYS A 72 -2.49 16.11 1.56
C LYS A 72 -2.72 17.59 1.83
N LEU A 73 -3.01 18.34 0.78
CA LEU A 73 -3.42 19.74 0.88
C LEU A 73 -4.92 19.84 1.18
N ARG A 74 -5.34 20.89 1.89
CA ARG A 74 -6.76 21.11 2.17
C ARG A 74 -7.50 21.44 0.88
N ASN A 75 -8.70 20.89 0.71
CA ASN A 75 -9.46 21.05 -0.54
C ASN A 75 -9.80 22.52 -0.81
N ALA A 76 -10.24 23.25 0.22
CA ALA A 76 -10.55 24.68 0.13
C ALA A 76 -9.36 25.52 -0.39
N ASP A 77 -8.13 25.16 -0.02
CA ASP A 77 -6.93 25.89 -0.47
C ASP A 77 -6.62 25.64 -1.95
N ILE A 78 -7.02 24.48 -2.51
CA ILE A 78 -6.78 24.13 -3.92
C ILE A 78 -7.85 24.71 -4.82
N GLU A 79 -9.12 24.61 -4.41
CA GLU A 79 -10.26 25.17 -5.14
C GLU A 79 -10.08 26.67 -5.36
N LEU A 80 -9.63 27.40 -4.33
CA LEU A 80 -9.34 28.84 -4.40
C LEU A 80 -8.18 29.20 -5.34
N ARG A 81 -7.18 28.32 -5.50
CA ARG A 81 -5.94 28.62 -6.26
C ARG A 81 -5.94 28.13 -7.70
N LYS A 82 -6.59 27.00 -7.98
CA LYS A 82 -6.44 26.28 -9.26
C LYS A 82 -7.75 26.05 -10.02
N GLY A 83 -8.91 26.35 -9.42
CA GLY A 83 -10.20 26.01 -10.03
C GLY A 83 -10.34 24.50 -10.32
N GLU A 84 -9.56 23.67 -9.62
CA GLU A 84 -9.52 22.23 -9.84
C GLU A 84 -10.84 21.60 -9.36
N THR A 85 -11.44 20.75 -10.19
CA THR A 85 -12.81 20.22 -9.99
C THR A 85 -12.86 19.08 -8.95
N ASP A 86 -14.08 18.70 -8.55
CA ASP A 86 -14.38 17.57 -7.64
C ASP A 86 -13.72 16.24 -8.02
N ILE A 87 -13.30 16.08 -9.28
CA ILE A 87 -12.59 14.89 -9.78
C ILE A 87 -11.25 14.74 -9.06
N GLY A 88 -10.47 15.82 -8.91
CA GLY A 88 -9.19 15.76 -8.21
C GLY A 88 -9.35 15.56 -6.70
N ARG A 89 -10.48 16.00 -6.13
CA ARG A 89 -10.86 15.79 -4.73
C ARG A 89 -11.07 14.31 -4.41
N LYS A 90 -11.67 13.54 -5.33
CA LYS A 90 -11.91 12.10 -5.18
C LYS A 90 -10.70 11.23 -5.54
N ASN A 91 -9.68 11.81 -6.18
CA ASN A 91 -8.48 11.08 -6.57
C ASN A 91 -7.48 11.04 -5.41
N THR A 92 -7.48 9.92 -4.68
CA THR A 92 -6.57 9.66 -3.57
C THR A 92 -5.35 8.82 -4.00
N ARG A 93 -5.22 8.49 -5.29
CA ARG A 93 -4.11 7.70 -5.83
C ARG A 93 -3.05 8.60 -6.44
N VAL A 94 -1.82 8.42 -6.00
CA VAL A 94 -0.66 9.21 -6.45
C VAL A 94 0.48 8.32 -6.90
N ARG A 95 1.51 8.91 -7.53
CA ARG A 95 2.79 8.25 -7.78
C ARG A 95 3.92 9.15 -7.29
N LEU A 96 5.00 8.54 -6.80
CA LEU A 96 6.28 9.24 -6.68
C LEU A 96 6.88 9.34 -8.08
N VAL A 97 7.24 10.55 -8.49
CA VAL A 97 7.87 10.80 -9.79
C VAL A 97 9.31 11.20 -9.55
N PHE A 98 10.21 10.47 -10.19
CA PHE A 98 11.66 10.62 -10.10
C PHE A 98 12.17 11.23 -11.39
N ARG A 99 12.96 12.30 -11.31
CA ARG A 99 13.54 12.95 -12.48
C ARG A 99 14.99 13.31 -12.23
N VAL A 100 15.85 13.05 -13.21
CA VAL A 100 17.25 13.48 -13.22
C VAL A 100 17.55 14.26 -14.49
N HIS A 101 18.43 15.25 -14.38
CA HIS A 101 18.92 16.04 -15.50
C HIS A 101 20.41 15.76 -15.67
N ILE A 102 20.79 15.19 -16.81
CA ILE A 102 22.14 14.74 -17.13
C ILE A 102 22.74 15.74 -18.14
N PRO A 103 23.74 16.54 -17.76
CA PRO A 103 24.44 17.40 -18.69
C PRO A 103 25.38 16.59 -19.59
N GLU A 104 25.24 16.71 -20.90
CA GLU A 104 26.10 16.09 -21.89
C GLU A 104 27.29 17.00 -22.24
N SER A 105 28.35 16.42 -22.82
CA SER A 105 29.52 17.17 -23.31
C SER A 105 29.19 18.20 -24.40
N SER A 106 28.07 18.01 -25.10
CA SER A 106 27.54 18.95 -26.10
C SER A 106 26.93 20.22 -25.49
N GLY A 107 26.79 20.29 -24.16
CA GLY A 107 26.03 21.33 -23.46
C GLY A 107 24.52 21.08 -23.43
N ARG A 108 24.03 20.04 -24.10
CA ARG A 108 22.64 19.58 -24.02
C ARG A 108 22.37 18.97 -22.63
N ILE A 109 21.14 19.09 -22.16
CA ILE A 109 20.66 18.40 -20.95
C ILE A 109 19.68 17.30 -21.35
N VAL A 110 19.99 16.06 -20.98
CA VAL A 110 19.07 14.91 -21.11
C VAL A 110 18.28 14.78 -19.82
N SER A 111 16.96 14.63 -19.93
CA SER A 111 16.09 14.45 -18.77
C SER A 111 15.53 13.04 -18.77
N LEU A 112 15.81 12.27 -17.73
CA LEU A 112 15.21 10.95 -17.53
C LEU A 112 14.15 11.06 -16.44
N GLN A 113 13.02 10.39 -16.64
CA GLN A 113 11.92 10.37 -15.68
C GLN A 113 11.34 8.97 -15.55
N THR A 114 11.04 8.58 -14.32
CA THR A 114 10.29 7.36 -14.02
C THR A 114 9.28 7.61 -12.90
N ALA A 115 8.22 6.82 -12.85
CA ALA A 115 7.18 6.92 -11.84
C ALA A 115 7.03 5.59 -11.11
N SER A 116 6.75 5.65 -9.81
CA SER A 116 6.46 4.47 -9.00
C SER A 116 5.16 3.79 -9.43
N ASN A 117 4.89 2.63 -8.81
CA ASN A 117 3.54 2.10 -8.74
C ASN A 117 2.61 3.10 -8.04
N PRO A 118 1.30 3.10 -8.35
CA PRO A 118 0.33 3.91 -7.65
C PRO A 118 0.30 3.64 -6.14
N ILE A 119 0.21 4.70 -5.36
CA ILE A 119 0.10 4.69 -3.90
C ILE A 119 -1.31 5.20 -3.55
N GLU A 120 -2.04 4.41 -2.76
CA GLU A 120 -3.33 4.81 -2.22
C GLU A 120 -3.13 5.66 -0.95
N CYS A 121 -3.55 6.92 -1.01
CA CYS A 121 -3.39 7.90 0.07
C CYS A 121 -4.69 8.19 0.81
N SER A 122 -5.80 7.50 0.50
CA SER A 122 -6.96 7.49 1.38
C SER A 122 -6.53 6.95 2.73
N GLN A 123 -7.03 7.52 3.82
CA GLN A 123 -6.99 6.84 5.10
C GLN A 123 -7.67 5.49 4.86
N ARG A 124 -6.90 4.40 4.95
CA ARG A 124 -7.52 3.10 5.11
C ARG A 124 -8.28 3.24 6.42
N SER A 125 -9.61 3.35 6.36
CA SER A 125 -10.39 2.73 7.42
C SER A 125 -9.76 1.37 7.51
N ALA A 126 -9.10 1.05 8.62
CA ALA A 126 -8.64 -0.31 8.80
C ALA A 126 -9.85 -1.15 8.39
N HIS A 127 -9.75 -1.92 7.30
CA HIS A 127 -10.49 -3.16 7.30
C HIS A 127 -9.82 -3.86 8.46
N GLU A 128 -10.34 -3.57 9.65
CA GLU A 128 -9.85 -4.13 10.88
C GLU A 128 -9.86 -5.63 10.58
N LEU A 129 -8.69 -6.25 10.71
CA LEU A 129 -8.55 -7.64 10.28
C LEU A 129 -9.62 -8.46 11.01
N PRO A 130 -10.29 -9.39 10.32
CA PRO A 130 -11.29 -10.22 10.97
C PRO A 130 -10.65 -10.92 12.16
N MET A 131 -11.20 -10.69 13.34
CA MET A 131 -10.66 -11.20 14.60
C MET A 131 -11.69 -12.15 15.20
N VAL A 132 -11.28 -13.39 15.46
CA VAL A 132 -12.12 -14.40 16.12
C VAL A 132 -11.83 -14.38 17.62
N GLU A 133 -12.84 -14.12 18.43
CA GLU A 133 -12.75 -14.10 19.89
C GLU A 133 -13.22 -15.42 20.50
N ARG A 134 -14.29 -16.01 19.93
CA ARG A 134 -14.88 -17.26 20.42
C ARG A 134 -15.44 -18.09 19.27
N GLN A 135 -15.35 -19.41 19.43
CA GLN A 135 -16.10 -20.39 18.64
C GLN A 135 -16.99 -21.22 19.57
N ASP A 136 -18.13 -21.69 19.07
CA ASP A 136 -19.08 -22.54 19.81
C ASP A 136 -18.76 -24.04 19.73
N ILE A 137 -17.98 -24.45 18.71
CA ILE A 137 -17.58 -25.84 18.45
C ILE A 137 -16.06 -25.91 18.30
N ASP A 138 -15.43 -26.93 18.89
CA ASP A 138 -13.99 -27.20 18.82
C ASP A 138 -13.65 -28.48 18.03
N SER A 139 -14.64 -29.32 17.75
CA SER A 139 -14.49 -30.63 17.13
C SER A 139 -15.72 -31.02 16.30
N CYS A 140 -15.53 -31.77 15.22
CA CYS A 140 -16.63 -32.30 14.42
C CYS A 140 -16.24 -33.63 13.77
N LEU A 141 -17.23 -34.37 13.28
CA LEU A 141 -16.97 -35.58 12.47
C LEU A 141 -16.31 -35.22 11.14
N VAL A 142 -15.53 -36.14 10.58
CA VAL A 142 -14.83 -35.97 9.28
C VAL A 142 -15.77 -35.68 8.11
N TYR A 143 -17.03 -36.14 8.22
CA TYR A 143 -18.08 -35.86 7.24
C TYR A 143 -18.47 -34.39 7.18
N GLY A 144 -18.21 -33.63 8.25
CA GLY A 144 -18.61 -32.24 8.37
C GLY A 144 -20.13 -32.07 8.48
N GLY A 145 -20.68 -30.98 7.93
CA GLY A 145 -22.10 -30.64 7.90
C GLY A 145 -22.61 -29.91 9.15
N GLN A 146 -21.80 -29.83 10.21
CA GLN A 146 -22.13 -29.07 11.41
C GLN A 146 -21.88 -27.57 11.20
N GLN A 147 -22.80 -26.76 11.68
CA GLN A 147 -22.70 -25.31 11.67
C GLN A 147 -21.87 -24.82 12.85
N MET A 148 -20.82 -24.05 12.57
CA MET A 148 -19.98 -23.37 13.55
C MET A 148 -20.29 -21.87 13.55
N ILE A 149 -20.39 -21.29 14.75
CA ILE A 149 -20.59 -19.86 14.99
C ILE A 149 -19.29 -19.26 15.53
N LEU A 150 -18.66 -18.41 14.71
CA LEU A 150 -17.52 -17.59 15.12
C LEU A 150 -18.04 -16.24 15.61
N THR A 151 -17.68 -15.89 16.86
CA THR A 151 -17.95 -14.57 17.45
C THR A 151 -16.68 -13.75 17.41
N GLY A 152 -16.78 -12.49 16.99
CA GLY A 152 -15.62 -11.64 16.84
C GLY A 152 -15.93 -10.27 16.25
N GLN A 153 -14.92 -9.69 15.63
CA GLN A 153 -14.99 -8.35 15.06
C GLN A 153 -14.63 -8.39 13.58
N ASN A 154 -15.23 -7.48 12.82
CA ASN A 154 -14.85 -7.17 11.43
C ASN A 154 -15.12 -8.27 10.41
N PHE A 155 -16.14 -9.08 10.66
CA PHE A 155 -16.72 -9.92 9.64
C PHE A 155 -17.57 -9.07 8.68
N THR A 156 -17.31 -9.22 7.39
CA THR A 156 -18.04 -8.57 6.30
C THR A 156 -18.74 -9.64 5.47
N ALA A 157 -19.71 -9.25 4.62
CA ALA A 157 -20.34 -10.18 3.68
C ALA A 157 -19.35 -10.88 2.73
N GLU A 158 -18.12 -10.38 2.62
CA GLU A 158 -17.04 -10.96 1.81
C GLU A 158 -16.07 -11.85 2.62
N SER A 159 -16.24 -11.94 3.95
CA SER A 159 -15.42 -12.78 4.82
C SER A 159 -15.52 -14.26 4.42
N LYS A 160 -14.39 -14.96 4.48
CA LYS A 160 -14.27 -16.38 4.16
C LYS A 160 -13.62 -17.12 5.32
N VAL A 161 -14.13 -18.31 5.63
CA VAL A 161 -13.49 -19.24 6.56
C VAL A 161 -12.80 -20.32 5.75
N VAL A 162 -11.52 -20.54 6.03
CA VAL A 162 -10.70 -21.55 5.35
C VAL A 162 -10.11 -22.47 6.42
N PHE A 163 -10.42 -23.76 6.31
CA PHE A 163 -9.79 -24.78 7.15
C PHE A 163 -8.54 -25.29 6.45
N THR A 164 -7.41 -25.35 7.17
CA THR A 164 -6.12 -25.81 6.65
C THR A 164 -5.46 -26.76 7.63
N GLU A 165 -4.89 -27.84 7.13
CA GLU A 165 -3.98 -28.70 7.88
C GLU A 165 -2.53 -28.39 7.45
N LYS A 166 -1.63 -28.21 8.42
CA LYS A 166 -0.19 -28.04 8.16
C LYS A 166 0.53 -29.33 8.54
N THR A 167 0.94 -30.11 7.55
CA THR A 167 1.85 -31.23 7.77
C THR A 167 3.29 -30.70 7.86
N THR A 168 4.06 -31.15 8.85
CA THR A 168 5.47 -30.76 9.01
C THR A 168 6.29 -31.24 7.80
N GLY A 169 6.62 -30.34 6.88
CA GLY A 169 7.69 -30.53 5.90
C GLY A 169 7.38 -30.18 4.45
N GLN A 170 6.12 -30.12 4.01
CA GLN A 170 5.75 -29.70 2.64
C GLN A 170 4.40 -28.98 2.65
N GLY A 171 4.22 -28.02 1.73
CA GLY A 171 3.08 -27.10 1.68
C GLY A 171 1.72 -27.76 1.89
N ALA A 172 0.84 -27.07 2.62
CA ALA A 172 -0.46 -27.53 3.05
C ALA A 172 -1.28 -28.17 1.91
N PHE A 173 -1.67 -29.43 2.09
CA PHE A 173 -2.62 -30.12 1.22
C PHE A 173 -4.04 -29.91 1.76
N GLY A 174 -4.90 -29.28 0.96
CA GLY A 174 -6.33 -29.17 1.20
C GLY A 174 -6.75 -27.89 1.94
N ALA A 175 -6.94 -26.80 1.20
CA ALA A 175 -7.74 -25.67 1.66
C ALA A 175 -9.15 -25.83 1.09
N LEU A 176 -10.14 -26.12 1.94
CA LEU A 176 -11.54 -26.01 1.55
C LEU A 176 -12.04 -24.63 1.99
N ALA A 177 -12.25 -23.73 1.03
CA ALA A 177 -12.88 -22.45 1.28
C ALA A 177 -14.38 -22.64 1.34
N LEU A 178 -15.00 -22.26 2.46
CA LEU A 178 -16.44 -22.36 2.64
C LEU A 178 -17.05 -20.97 2.49
N SER A 179 -18.18 -20.89 1.79
CA SER A 179 -18.99 -19.69 1.75
C SER A 179 -19.57 -19.47 3.15
N ALA A 180 -19.03 -18.50 3.87
CA ALA A 180 -19.54 -18.15 5.17
C ALA A 180 -20.74 -17.19 5.02
N GLY A 181 -21.81 -17.44 5.77
CA GLY A 181 -22.93 -16.50 5.88
C GLY A 181 -22.70 -15.56 7.05
N VAL A 182 -22.73 -14.25 6.84
CA VAL A 182 -22.69 -13.27 7.92
C VAL A 182 -24.11 -12.87 8.27
N VAL A 183 -24.61 -13.25 9.45
CA VAL A 183 -25.99 -12.92 9.87
C VAL A 183 -26.00 -11.65 10.73
N GLN A 184 -24.90 -11.32 11.42
CA GLN A 184 -24.73 -10.09 12.20
C GLN A 184 -23.26 -9.65 12.19
N LYS A 185 -22.98 -8.34 12.35
CA LYS A 185 -21.61 -7.75 12.29
C LYS A 185 -20.57 -8.43 13.21
N HIS A 186 -21.01 -9.21 14.20
CA HIS A 186 -20.18 -9.92 15.16
C HIS A 186 -20.18 -11.45 15.03
N HIS A 187 -21.01 -12.01 14.15
CA HIS A 187 -21.20 -13.46 14.03
C HIS A 187 -21.04 -13.95 12.58
N LEU A 188 -20.17 -14.95 12.40
CA LEU A 188 -19.90 -15.61 11.13
C LEU A 188 -20.26 -17.10 11.22
N PHE A 189 -21.03 -17.57 10.25
CA PHE A 189 -21.49 -18.97 10.16
C PHE A 189 -20.68 -19.74 9.13
N SER A 190 -20.15 -20.90 9.50
CA SER A 190 -19.36 -21.78 8.63
C SER A 190 -19.79 -23.24 8.76
N SER A 191 -19.86 -23.98 7.65
CA SER A 191 -20.15 -25.43 7.64
C SER A 191 -19.01 -26.21 6.98
N LYS A 192 -18.29 -27.04 7.74
CA LYS A 192 -17.20 -27.86 7.18
C LYS A 192 -17.80 -28.92 6.25
N HIS A 193 -17.35 -29.09 5.00
CA HIS A 193 -17.81 -30.18 4.13
C HIS A 193 -16.61 -31.02 3.67
N HIS A 194 -16.59 -32.31 4.03
CA HIS A 194 -15.57 -33.31 3.67
C HIS A 194 -14.11 -33.00 4.09
N CYS A 195 -13.59 -33.76 5.06
CA CYS A 195 -12.15 -33.97 5.21
C CYS A 195 -11.81 -35.46 5.08
N LEU A 196 -10.81 -35.77 4.25
CA LEU A 196 -10.12 -37.06 4.27
C LEU A 196 -9.42 -37.21 5.62
N GLY A 197 -9.45 -38.42 6.18
CA GLY A 197 -9.22 -38.70 7.60
C GLY A 197 -7.95 -38.08 8.20
N GLY A 198 -8.15 -37.33 9.28
CA GLY A 198 -7.13 -36.77 10.14
C GLY A 198 -7.80 -35.92 11.23
N SER A 199 -7.42 -36.11 12.49
CA SER A 199 -7.91 -35.29 13.60
C SER A 199 -7.42 -33.85 13.41
N VAL A 200 -8.33 -32.94 13.04
CA VAL A 200 -7.99 -31.52 12.88
C VAL A 200 -7.95 -30.86 14.25
N LEU A 201 -6.74 -30.71 14.81
CA LEU A 201 -6.49 -29.79 15.91
C LEU A 201 -6.64 -28.36 15.39
N LEU A 202 -7.72 -27.68 15.79
CA LEU A 202 -7.90 -26.24 15.59
C LEU A 202 -6.98 -25.49 16.56
N GLY A 203 -5.69 -25.45 16.23
CA GLY A 203 -4.72 -24.64 16.94
C GLY A 203 -4.99 -23.15 16.68
N GLY A 204 -5.46 -22.45 17.69
CA GLY A 204 -5.40 -20.99 17.72
C GLY A 204 -3.95 -20.55 17.70
N ALA A 205 -3.52 -19.95 16.59
CA ALA A 205 -2.26 -19.25 16.50
C ALA A 205 -2.55 -17.86 15.93
N PHE A 206 -2.50 -16.87 16.82
CA PHE A 206 -2.03 -15.54 16.48
C PHE A 206 -0.50 -15.54 16.58
#